data_AF-A0A6M6JTF1-F1
#
_entry.id   AF-A0A6M6JTF1-F1
#
_cell.length_a   1.000
_cell.length_b   1.000
_cell.length_c   1.000
_cell.angle_alpha   90.00
_cell.angle_beta   90.00
_cell.angle_gamma   90.00
#
_symmetry.space_group_name_H-M   'P 1'
#
loop_
_entity.id
_entity.type
_entity.pdbx_description
1 polymer ?
#
loop_
_entity_poly.entity_id
_entity_poly.type
_entity_poly.pdbx_seq_one_letter_code
_entity_poly.pdbx_strand_id
1 'polypeptide(L)'
;MAQELAERQAEEQRIAAERAELDALIASGGLDGWIAQALDILDLSQSLAPSVKNIIMKESGGNPRAINNWDSNARAGTPSQGLMQTIPSTFEHYVHPSLADESITHPVANITAGIRYMIDTYGLDTLEAGGRTNSSGGYVGY
;
A
#
# COMPACT_ATOMS: atom_id res chain seq x y z
N MET A 1 -9.50 -33.05 24.94
CA MET A 1 -9.39 -31.92 25.91
C MET A 1 -7.96 -31.43 26.09
N ALA A 2 -6.97 -32.23 26.54
CA ALA A 2 -5.60 -31.71 26.77
C ALA A 2 -4.84 -31.33 25.48
N GLN A 3 -4.97 -32.13 24.41
CA GLN A 3 -4.35 -31.83 23.11
C GLN A 3 -4.95 -30.58 22.45
N GLU A 4 -6.27 -30.46 22.46
CA GLU A 4 -7.00 -29.30 21.92
C GLU A 4 -6.64 -27.99 22.64
N LEU A 5 -6.41 -28.02 23.95
CA LEU A 5 -5.95 -26.86 24.70
C LEU A 5 -4.52 -26.44 24.26
N ALA A 6 -3.63 -27.41 24.07
CA ALA A 6 -2.26 -27.14 23.64
C ALA A 6 -2.19 -26.59 22.21
N GLU A 7 -3.04 -27.09 21.30
CA GLU A 7 -3.14 -26.59 19.93
C GLU A 7 -3.63 -25.14 19.89
N ARG A 8 -4.68 -24.80 20.65
CA ARG A 8 -5.17 -23.42 20.77
C ARG A 8 -4.12 -22.48 21.35
N GLN A 9 -3.42 -22.91 22.40
CA GLN A 9 -2.34 -22.11 22.99
C GLN A 9 -1.19 -21.88 22.00
N ALA A 10 -0.83 -22.89 21.20
CA ALA A 10 0.19 -22.74 20.17
C ALA A 10 -0.25 -21.78 19.06
N GLU A 11 -1.52 -21.83 18.65
CA GLU A 11 -2.09 -20.90 17.66
C GLU A 11 -2.14 -19.46 18.19
N GLU A 12 -2.61 -19.25 19.42
CA GLU A 12 -2.64 -17.94 20.08
C GLU A 12 -1.22 -17.36 20.20
N GLN A 13 -0.25 -18.17 20.59
CA GLN A 13 1.16 -17.75 20.65
C GLN A 13 1.70 -17.37 19.27
N ARG A 14 1.31 -18.10 18.22
CA ARG A 14 1.71 -17.80 16.84
C ARG A 14 1.14 -16.45 16.38
N ILE A 15 -0.16 -16.24 16.59
CA ILE A 15 -0.84 -14.99 16.23
C ILE A 15 -0.24 -13.81 17.00
N ALA A 16 0.01 -13.99 18.30
CA ALA A 16 0.64 -12.96 19.12
C ALA A 16 2.07 -12.61 18.65
N ALA A 17 2.85 -13.61 18.25
CA ALA A 17 4.20 -13.40 17.71
C ALA A 17 4.17 -12.67 16.37
N GLU A 18 3.29 -13.09 15.46
CA GLU A 18 3.09 -12.43 14.15
C GLU A 18 2.65 -10.98 14.32
N ARG A 19 1.73 -10.72 15.24
CA ARG A 19 1.29 -9.36 15.56
C ARG A 19 2.42 -8.51 16.14
N ALA A 20 3.23 -9.05 17.05
CA ALA A 20 4.36 -8.33 17.62
C ALA A 20 5.43 -7.99 16.58
N GLU A 21 5.67 -8.88 15.61
CA GLU A 21 6.58 -8.63 14.48
C GLU A 21 6.06 -7.51 13.58
N LEU A 22 4.76 -7.53 13.24
CA LEU A 22 4.10 -6.47 12.48
C LEU A 22 4.19 -5.12 13.20
N ASP A 23 3.86 -5.08 14.49
CA ASP A 23 3.91 -3.85 15.29
C ASP A 23 5.35 -3.29 15.35
N ALA A 24 6.36 -4.15 15.45
CA ALA A 24 7.76 -3.75 15.41
C ALA A 24 8.18 -3.19 14.03
N LEU A 25 7.71 -3.81 12.94
CA LEU A 25 7.94 -3.33 11.58
C LEU A 25 7.32 -1.95 11.36
N ILE A 26 6.07 -1.75 11.77
CA ILE A 26 5.39 -0.45 11.70
C ILE A 26 6.14 0.60 12.53
N ALA A 27 6.56 0.24 13.76
CA ALA A 27 7.30 1.15 14.64
C ALA A 27 8.67 1.56 14.09
N SER A 28 9.33 0.68 13.33
CA SER A 28 10.60 0.99 12.66
C SER A 28 10.46 2.06 11.58
N GLY A 29 9.26 2.20 11.00
CA GLY A 29 8.95 3.14 9.94
C GLY A 29 9.68 2.85 8.63
N GLY A 30 9.77 3.87 7.78
CA GLY A 30 10.30 3.73 6.42
C GLY A 30 9.36 2.94 5.51
N LEU A 31 9.84 2.62 4.30
CA LEU A 31 8.98 2.08 3.24
C LEU A 31 8.26 0.79 3.65
N ASP A 32 8.99 -0.16 4.25
CA ASP A 32 8.42 -1.45 4.63
C ASP A 32 7.41 -1.31 5.79
N GLY A 33 7.70 -0.46 6.79
CA GLY A 33 6.76 -0.15 7.86
C GLY A 33 5.49 0.55 7.37
N TRP A 34 5.61 1.50 6.43
CA TRP A 34 4.46 2.21 5.85
C TRP A 34 3.58 1.28 5.00
N ILE A 35 4.18 0.37 4.24
CA ILE A 35 3.43 -0.64 3.48
C ILE A 35 2.70 -1.58 4.43
N ALA A 36 3.39 -2.09 5.45
CA ALA A 36 2.80 -3.00 6.42
C ALA A 36 1.60 -2.36 7.14
N GLN A 37 1.76 -1.11 7.58
CA GLN A 37 0.69 -0.34 8.19
C GLN A 37 -0.50 -0.10 7.24
N ALA A 38 -0.23 0.20 5.97
CA ALA A 38 -1.28 0.41 4.99
C ALA A 38 -2.07 -0.88 4.71
N LEU A 39 -1.39 -2.03 4.62
CA LEU A 39 -2.04 -3.33 4.44
C LEU A 39 -2.87 -3.71 5.68
N ASP A 40 -2.36 -3.45 6.89
CA ASP A 40 -3.09 -3.68 8.14
C ASP A 40 -4.36 -2.82 8.22
N ILE A 41 -4.28 -1.53 7.90
CA ILE A 41 -5.44 -0.62 7.86
C ILE A 41 -6.50 -1.08 6.86
N LEU A 42 -6.08 -1.66 5.73
CA LEU A 42 -6.98 -2.14 4.69
C LEU A 42 -7.50 -3.56 4.91
N ASP A 43 -7.11 -4.22 6.00
CA ASP A 43 -7.41 -5.63 6.27
C ASP A 43 -6.95 -6.56 5.13
N LEU A 44 -5.76 -6.26 4.60
CA LEU A 44 -5.14 -7.01 3.51
C LEU A 44 -3.95 -7.85 4.02
N SER A 45 -3.74 -9.00 3.38
CA SER A 45 -2.63 -9.89 3.71
C SER A 45 -1.28 -9.19 3.58
N GLN A 46 -0.42 -9.35 4.59
CA GLN A 46 0.96 -8.87 4.57
C GLN A 46 1.81 -9.54 3.46
N SER A 47 1.35 -10.66 2.91
CA SER A 47 1.98 -11.29 1.73
C SER A 47 1.98 -10.41 0.48
N LEU A 48 1.16 -9.36 0.43
CA LEU A 48 1.10 -8.39 -0.67
C LEU A 48 2.20 -7.33 -0.60
N ALA A 49 2.91 -7.21 0.54
CA ALA A 49 3.92 -6.18 0.75
C ALA A 49 5.00 -6.14 -0.35
N PRO A 50 5.54 -7.26 -0.86
CA PRO A 50 6.49 -7.24 -1.98
C PRO A 50 5.90 -6.65 -3.26
N SER A 51 4.63 -6.95 -3.57
CA SER A 51 3.96 -6.44 -4.77
C SER A 51 3.68 -4.93 -4.65
N VAL A 52 3.20 -4.47 -3.49
CA VAL A 52 3.05 -3.04 -3.20
C VAL A 52 4.39 -2.31 -3.31
N LYS A 53 5.45 -2.87 -2.71
CA LYS A 53 6.80 -2.30 -2.77
C LYS A 53 7.28 -2.18 -4.21
N ASN A 54 7.06 -3.21 -5.04
CA ASN A 54 7.43 -3.18 -6.45
C ASN A 54 6.71 -2.06 -7.22
N ILE A 55 5.42 -1.82 -6.95
CA ILE A 55 4.68 -0.70 -7.53
C ILE A 55 5.30 0.62 -7.10
N ILE A 56 5.45 0.85 -5.80
CA ILE A 56 6.00 2.10 -5.25
C ILE A 56 7.39 2.41 -5.81
N MET A 57 8.25 1.40 -5.95
CA MET A 57 9.59 1.58 -6.51
C MET A 57 9.56 2.01 -7.98
N LYS A 58 8.56 1.59 -8.76
CA LYS A 58 8.39 2.00 -10.16
C LYS A 58 7.76 3.40 -10.26
N GLU A 59 6.84 3.73 -9.35
CA GLU A 59 6.11 5.01 -9.36
C GLU A 59 6.95 6.18 -8.80
N SER A 60 7.60 5.98 -7.66
CA SER A 60 8.26 7.07 -6.92
C SER A 60 9.71 6.76 -6.50
N GLY A 61 10.19 5.55 -6.75
CA GLY A 61 11.48 5.09 -6.22
C GLY A 61 11.51 5.01 -4.69
N GLY A 62 10.34 4.94 -4.04
CA GLY A 62 10.22 4.94 -2.57
C GLY A 62 10.26 6.33 -1.93
N ASN A 63 10.15 7.41 -2.71
CA ASN A 63 10.15 8.77 -2.19
C ASN A 63 8.71 9.26 -1.89
N PRO A 64 8.31 9.44 -0.62
CA PRO A 64 6.97 9.91 -0.28
C PRO A 64 6.68 11.36 -0.67
N ARG A 65 7.72 12.12 -1.05
CA ARG A 65 7.60 13.50 -1.51
C ARG A 65 7.77 13.62 -3.03
N ALA A 66 7.69 12.53 -3.77
CA ALA A 66 7.76 12.55 -5.23
C ALA A 66 6.58 13.34 -5.82
N ILE A 67 6.88 14.24 -6.76
CA ILE A 67 5.88 15.04 -7.50
C ILE A 67 6.24 14.97 -8.98
N ASN A 68 5.32 14.46 -9.80
CA ASN A 68 5.49 14.46 -11.25
C ASN A 68 5.02 15.80 -11.84
N ASN A 69 5.92 16.55 -12.46
CA ASN A 69 5.64 17.88 -12.99
C ASN A 69 5.58 17.95 -14.53
N TRP A 70 5.69 16.81 -15.23
CA TRP A 70 5.98 16.82 -16.67
C TRP A 70 4.82 16.30 -17.54
N ASP A 71 3.86 15.59 -16.96
CA ASP A 71 2.74 14.98 -17.69
C ASP A 71 1.58 15.96 -17.95
N SER A 72 0.47 15.45 -18.49
CA SER A 72 -0.74 16.24 -18.76
C SER A 72 -1.42 16.73 -17.48
N ASN A 73 -1.37 15.96 -16.41
CA ASN A 73 -1.98 16.31 -15.13
C ASN A 73 -1.23 17.47 -14.47
N ALA A 74 0.11 17.43 -14.52
CA ALA A 74 0.95 18.54 -14.09
C ALA A 74 0.67 19.83 -14.86
N ARG A 75 0.53 19.74 -16.19
CA ARG A 75 0.15 20.90 -17.04
C ARG A 75 -1.25 21.43 -16.72
N ALA A 76 -2.16 20.56 -16.29
CA ALA A 76 -3.49 20.92 -15.82
C ALA A 76 -3.50 21.43 -14.36
N GLY A 77 -2.35 21.46 -13.67
CA GLY A 77 -2.22 21.96 -12.30
C GLY A 77 -2.55 20.93 -11.21
N THR A 78 -2.73 19.66 -11.56
CA THR A 78 -3.08 18.56 -10.63
C THR A 78 -2.05 17.42 -10.72
N PRO A 79 -0.77 17.67 -10.42
CA PRO A 79 0.28 16.68 -10.57
C PRO A 79 0.05 15.43 -9.71
N SER A 80 0.53 14.28 -10.18
CA SER A 80 0.66 13.05 -9.39
C SER A 80 1.70 13.20 -8.28
N GLN A 81 1.40 12.66 -7.09
CA GLN A 81 2.18 12.88 -5.87
C GLN A 81 2.28 11.63 -4.98
N GLY A 82 3.35 11.57 -4.19
CA GLY A 82 3.54 10.55 -3.16
C GLY A 82 4.09 9.22 -3.66
N LEU A 83 4.06 8.22 -2.79
CA LEU A 83 4.65 6.89 -3.02
C LEU A 83 4.03 6.15 -4.20
N MET A 84 2.70 6.25 -4.32
CA MET A 84 1.89 5.63 -5.36
C MET A 84 1.58 6.60 -6.51
N GLN A 85 2.08 7.85 -6.50
CA GLN A 85 1.83 8.82 -7.58
C GLN A 85 0.34 9.06 -7.90
N THR A 86 -0.52 9.13 -6.87
CA THR A 86 -1.94 9.49 -7.04
C THR A 86 -2.09 10.97 -7.39
N ILE A 87 -3.09 11.33 -8.20
CA ILE A 87 -3.51 12.73 -8.38
C ILE A 87 -4.45 13.18 -7.24
N PRO A 88 -4.64 14.50 -7.01
CA PRO A 88 -5.45 15.00 -5.90
C PRO A 88 -6.88 14.44 -5.83
N SER A 89 -7.59 14.38 -6.96
CA SER A 89 -8.96 13.87 -7.01
C SER A 89 -9.05 12.37 -6.69
N THR A 90 -8.09 11.58 -7.15
CA THR A 90 -8.00 10.15 -6.81
C THR A 90 -7.69 9.98 -5.32
N PHE A 91 -6.74 10.75 -4.79
CA PHE A 91 -6.42 10.68 -3.36
C PHE A 91 -7.63 11.02 -2.49
N GLU A 92 -8.32 12.12 -2.77
CA GLU A 92 -9.51 12.54 -2.02
C GLU A 92 -10.62 11.49 -2.04
N HIS A 93 -10.82 10.81 -3.18
CA HIS A 93 -11.86 9.78 -3.29
C HIS A 93 -11.49 8.47 -2.57
N TYR A 94 -10.21 8.05 -2.64
CA TYR A 94 -9.78 6.72 -2.21
C TYR A 94 -8.97 6.68 -0.92
N VAL A 95 -8.59 7.81 -0.33
CA VAL A 95 -7.90 7.82 0.98
C VAL A 95 -8.75 7.14 2.04
N HIS A 96 -8.14 6.27 2.85
CA HIS A 96 -8.85 5.58 3.92
C HIS A 96 -9.51 6.60 4.88
N PRO A 97 -10.77 6.42 5.31
CA PRO A 97 -11.46 7.42 6.14
C PRO A 97 -10.72 7.81 7.42
N SER A 98 -9.98 6.89 8.05
CA SER A 98 -9.17 7.19 9.24
C SER A 98 -7.93 8.05 8.96
N LEU A 99 -7.61 8.31 7.68
CA LEU A 99 -6.47 9.07 7.20
C LEU A 99 -6.91 10.26 6.32
N ALA A 100 -8.20 10.60 6.30
CA ALA A 100 -8.75 11.61 5.38
C ALA A 100 -8.20 13.03 5.62
N ASP A 101 -7.75 13.33 6.84
CA ASP A 101 -7.13 14.61 7.20
C ASP A 101 -5.64 14.69 6.86
N GLU A 102 -5.05 13.59 6.39
CA GLU A 102 -3.64 13.53 6.03
C GLU A 102 -3.36 14.12 4.64
N SER A 103 -2.14 14.65 4.48
CA SER A 103 -1.70 15.15 3.18
C SER A 103 -1.55 14.03 2.14
N ILE A 104 -1.69 14.34 0.85
CA ILE A 104 -1.43 13.40 -0.26
C ILE A 104 -0.01 12.80 -0.24
N THR A 105 0.95 13.49 0.39
CA THR A 105 2.34 12.99 0.56
C THR A 105 2.56 12.21 1.86
N HIS A 106 1.53 12.08 2.71
CA HIS A 106 1.62 11.23 3.88
C HIS A 106 1.75 9.77 3.42
N PRO A 107 2.81 9.04 3.82
CA PRO A 107 3.15 7.74 3.22
C PRO A 107 2.01 6.74 3.25
N VAL A 108 1.42 6.50 4.42
CA VAL A 108 0.39 5.49 4.64
C VAL A 108 -0.91 5.88 3.92
N ALA A 109 -1.39 7.11 4.11
CA ALA A 109 -2.54 7.66 3.40
C ALA A 109 -2.42 7.50 1.88
N ASN A 110 -1.26 7.86 1.31
CA ASN A 110 -1.01 7.74 -0.13
C ASN A 110 -1.02 6.28 -0.61
N ILE A 111 -0.40 5.36 0.14
CA ILE A 111 -0.44 3.93 -0.16
C ILE A 111 -1.87 3.42 -0.10
N THR A 112 -2.64 3.75 0.95
CA THR A 112 -4.02 3.29 1.09
C THR A 112 -4.91 3.79 -0.05
N ALA A 113 -4.74 5.05 -0.47
CA ALA A 113 -5.48 5.61 -1.60
C ALA A 113 -5.13 4.89 -2.91
N GLY A 114 -3.84 4.69 -3.19
CA GLY A 114 -3.38 3.98 -4.39
C GLY A 114 -3.88 2.54 -4.47
N ILE A 115 -3.80 1.80 -3.36
CA ILE A 115 -4.29 0.40 -3.29
C ILE A 115 -5.80 0.35 -3.50
N ARG A 116 -6.59 1.19 -2.82
CA ARG A 116 -8.04 1.20 -2.95
C ARG A 116 -8.47 1.56 -4.38
N TYR A 117 -7.83 2.54 -5.01
CA TYR A 117 -8.05 2.86 -6.41
C TYR A 117 -7.75 1.67 -7.34
N MET A 118 -6.61 1.00 -7.14
CA MET A 118 -6.22 -0.17 -7.95
C MET A 118 -7.24 -1.29 -7.87
N ILE A 119 -7.64 -1.65 -6.64
CA ILE A 119 -8.58 -2.75 -6.40
C ILE A 119 -9.95 -2.41 -7.01
N ASP A 120 -10.42 -1.18 -6.82
CA ASP A 120 -11.71 -0.73 -7.37
C ASP A 120 -11.73 -0.71 -8.91
N THR A 121 -10.61 -0.33 -9.53
CA THR A 121 -10.53 -0.17 -10.99
C THR A 121 -10.15 -1.46 -11.73
N TYR A 122 -9.26 -2.28 -11.16
CA TYR A 122 -8.63 -3.42 -11.84
C TYR A 122 -8.65 -4.73 -11.05
N GLY A 123 -9.17 -4.72 -9.81
CA GLY A 123 -9.28 -5.91 -8.96
C GLY A 123 -8.01 -6.25 -8.17
N LEU A 124 -8.19 -7.14 -7.19
CA LEU A 124 -7.13 -7.58 -6.27
C LEU A 124 -5.99 -8.33 -7.00
N ASP A 125 -6.31 -9.10 -8.04
CA ASP A 125 -5.31 -9.84 -8.83
C ASP A 125 -4.24 -8.89 -9.44
N THR A 126 -4.62 -7.65 -9.77
CA THR A 126 -3.68 -6.64 -10.26
C THR A 126 -2.71 -6.19 -9.18
N LEU A 127 -3.18 -6.06 -7.94
CA LEU A 127 -2.32 -5.79 -6.78
C LEU A 127 -1.36 -6.95 -6.53
N GLU A 128 -1.87 -8.18 -6.55
CA GLU A 128 -1.06 -9.40 -6.37
C GLU A 128 0.06 -9.49 -7.41
N ALA A 129 -0.23 -9.16 -8.68
CA ALA A 129 0.73 -9.14 -9.78
C ALA A 129 1.78 -8.01 -9.69
N GLY A 130 1.65 -7.06 -8.76
CA GLY A 130 2.53 -5.89 -8.67
C GLY A 130 2.25 -4.85 -9.77
N GLY A 131 0.98 -4.70 -10.12
CA GLY A 131 0.44 -3.77 -11.10
C GLY A 131 0.26 -4.38 -12.48
N ARG A 132 -0.04 -3.51 -13.45
CA ARG A 132 -0.40 -3.92 -14.82
C ARG A 132 0.82 -4.04 -15.72
N THR A 133 0.73 -4.95 -16.69
CA THR A 133 1.74 -5.13 -17.73
C THR A 133 1.13 -5.06 -19.13
N ASN A 134 1.94 -4.68 -20.13
CA ASN A 134 1.56 -4.75 -21.53
C ASN A 134 1.83 -6.15 -22.14
N SER A 135 1.49 -6.34 -23.42
CA SER A 135 1.70 -7.59 -24.14
C SER A 135 3.17 -8.04 -24.24
N SER A 136 4.12 -7.15 -23.98
CA SER A 136 5.56 -7.43 -23.96
C SER A 136 6.10 -7.63 -22.52
N GLY A 137 5.23 -7.65 -21.51
CA GLY A 137 5.60 -7.79 -20.10
C GLY A 137 6.12 -6.52 -19.44
N GLY A 138 6.09 -5.38 -20.12
CA GLY A 138 6.51 -4.09 -19.56
C GLY A 138 5.46 -3.51 -18.61
N TYR A 139 5.89 -2.94 -17.49
CA TYR A 139 5.00 -2.27 -16.52
C TYR A 139 4.33 -1.05 -17.14
N VAL A 140 3.03 -0.89 -16.90
CA VAL A 140 2.22 0.22 -17.44
C VAL A 140 1.39 0.96 -16.39
N GLY A 141 1.80 0.86 -15.12
CA GLY A 141 1.08 1.46 -14.00
C GLY A 141 0.21 0.45 -13.26
N TYR A 142 -0.71 0.96 -12.47
CA TYR A 142 -1.58 0.19 -11.60
C TYR A 142 -3.00 0.76 -11.56
#